data_AF-V4A439-F1
#
_entry.id   AF-V4A439-F1
#
_cell.length_a   1.000
_cell.length_b   1.000
_cell.length_c   1.000
_cell.angle_alpha   90.00
_cell.angle_beta   90.00
_cell.angle_gamma   90.00
#
_symmetry.space_group_name_H-M   'P 1'
#
loop_
_entity.id
_entity.type
_entity.pdbx_description
1 polymer ?
#
loop_
_entity_poly.entity_id
_entity_poly.type
_entity_poly.pdbx_seq_one_letter_code
_entity_poly.pdbx_strand_id
1 'polypeptide(L)'
;MSGQHASHLHGLHVHEYGDMSDSCNSLGGHFNPDNKEHGGPHKETRHGGDYGNIECDDKGVVHRTFIDDYTSLEDRYSILGRSIVIHENADDLGLEVDASGGAGKRLACCVV
;
A
#
# COMPACT_ATOMS: atom_id res chain seq x y z
N MET A 1 -23.91 10.42 -15.81
CA MET A 1 -24.05 8.99 -15.50
C MET A 1 -23.59 8.79 -14.07
N SER A 2 -24.49 8.28 -13.23
CA SER A 2 -24.32 8.02 -11.81
C SER A 2 -23.23 6.98 -11.55
N GLY A 3 -22.13 7.37 -10.91
CA GLY A 3 -21.12 6.48 -10.37
C GLY A 3 -21.13 6.59 -8.86
N GLN A 4 -21.16 5.46 -8.18
CA GLN A 4 -21.22 5.32 -6.72
C GLN A 4 -20.16 6.19 -6.04
N HIS A 5 -20.43 6.63 -4.80
CA HIS A 5 -19.43 7.22 -3.91
C HIS A 5 -18.24 6.27 -3.81
N ALA A 6 -17.23 6.41 -4.67
CA ALA A 6 -15.92 5.85 -4.42
C ALA A 6 -15.48 6.49 -3.10
N SER A 7 -15.10 5.67 -2.11
CA SER A 7 -14.47 6.21 -0.93
C SER A 7 -13.32 7.11 -1.40
N HIS A 8 -13.17 8.29 -0.82
CA HIS A 8 -11.99 9.12 -1.06
C HIS A 8 -10.70 8.46 -0.54
N LEU A 9 -10.80 7.24 -0.01
CA LEU A 9 -9.72 6.44 0.53
C LEU A 9 -9.18 5.48 -0.53
N HIS A 10 -7.84 5.43 -0.61
CA HIS A 10 -7.08 4.51 -1.44
C HIS A 10 -6.02 3.81 -0.60
N GLY A 11 -5.89 2.49 -0.75
CA GLY A 11 -4.79 1.74 -0.13
C GLY A 11 -3.43 2.21 -0.65
N LEU A 12 -2.47 2.35 0.26
CA LEU A 12 -1.09 2.74 -0.01
C LEU A 12 -0.16 1.68 0.57
N HIS A 13 0.62 1.04 -0.30
CA HIS A 13 1.50 -0.05 0.10
C HIS A 13 2.90 0.07 -0.47
N VAL A 14 3.89 -0.44 0.26
CA VAL A 14 5.18 -0.84 -0.34
C VAL A 14 5.06 -2.29 -0.80
N HIS A 15 5.37 -2.52 -2.07
CA HIS A 15 5.45 -3.86 -2.66
C HIS A 15 6.88 -4.39 -2.69
N GLU A 16 7.02 -5.70 -2.78
CA GLU A 16 8.28 -6.41 -2.58
C GLU A 16 9.39 -6.01 -3.57
N TYR A 17 9.05 -5.83 -4.85
CA TYR A 17 10.00 -5.59 -5.93
C TYR A 17 9.86 -4.20 -6.54
N GLY A 18 10.98 -3.61 -6.96
CA GLY A 18 11.02 -2.44 -7.85
C GLY A 18 11.07 -2.80 -9.34
N ASP A 19 10.52 -3.95 -9.74
CA ASP A 19 10.53 -4.40 -11.13
C ASP A 19 9.39 -3.76 -11.93
N MET A 20 9.73 -2.80 -12.79
CA MET A 20 8.80 -2.07 -13.65
C MET A 20 8.63 -2.69 -15.04
N SER A 21 9.10 -3.92 -15.26
CA SER A 21 9.05 -4.61 -16.57
C SER A 21 7.64 -4.80 -17.14
N ASP A 22 6.65 -5.00 -16.28
CA ASP A 22 5.21 -5.03 -16.61
C ASP A 22 4.43 -4.01 -15.77
N SER A 23 4.90 -2.75 -15.77
CA SER A 23 4.30 -1.65 -15.00
C SER A 23 4.12 -2.05 -13.53
N CYS A 24 2.91 -1.93 -12.97
CA CYS A 24 2.67 -2.28 -11.58
C CYS A 24 2.45 -3.78 -11.35
N ASN A 25 2.43 -4.64 -12.37
CA ASN A 25 2.10 -6.06 -12.20
C ASN A 25 3.29 -6.89 -11.67
N SER A 26 4.52 -6.52 -12.06
CA SER A 26 5.76 -7.23 -11.68
C SER A 26 6.27 -6.91 -10.26
N LEU A 27 5.50 -6.17 -9.45
CA LEU A 27 5.96 -5.68 -8.13
C LEU A 27 5.86 -6.73 -7.00
N GLY A 28 5.28 -7.90 -7.27
CA GLY A 28 5.04 -8.93 -6.25
C GLY A 28 3.93 -8.54 -5.26
N GLY A 29 3.95 -9.15 -4.07
CA GLY A 29 3.03 -8.85 -2.96
C GLY A 29 3.47 -7.62 -2.16
N HIS A 30 2.80 -7.38 -1.02
CA HIS A 30 3.25 -6.35 -0.07
C HIS A 30 4.61 -6.76 0.50
N PHE A 31 5.45 -5.77 0.81
CA PHE A 31 6.73 -6.02 1.44
C PHE A 31 6.52 -6.60 2.86
N ASN A 32 6.88 -7.87 3.06
CA ASN A 32 6.60 -8.62 4.28
C ASN A 32 7.85 -9.34 4.82
N PRO A 33 8.82 -8.60 5.39
CA PRO A 33 10.11 -9.16 5.82
C PRO A 33 10.01 -10.13 7.01
N ASP A 34 8.87 -10.15 7.72
CA ASP A 34 8.65 -10.99 8.90
C ASP A 34 7.54 -12.05 8.69
N ASN A 35 7.03 -12.19 7.47
CA ASN A 35 5.99 -13.16 7.11
C ASN A 35 4.75 -13.09 8.04
N LYS A 36 4.25 -11.88 8.26
CA LYS A 36 3.04 -11.59 9.04
C LYS A 36 1.79 -11.57 8.15
N GLU A 37 0.62 -11.58 8.77
CA GLU A 37 -0.64 -11.26 8.09
C GLU A 37 -0.75 -9.75 7.83
N HIS A 38 -1.56 -9.40 6.84
CA HIS A 38 -1.88 -8.02 6.50
C HIS A 38 -2.61 -7.32 7.66
N GLY A 39 -2.37 -6.02 7.83
CA GLY A 39 -3.08 -5.23 8.81
C GLY A 39 -2.85 -3.73 8.69
N GLY A 40 -3.70 -2.94 9.36
CA GLY A 40 -3.54 -1.49 9.40
C GLY A 40 -2.22 -1.03 10.06
N PRO A 41 -1.77 0.20 9.77
CA PRO A 41 -0.42 0.69 10.12
C PRO A 41 -0.12 0.77 11.62
N HIS A 42 -1.16 0.70 12.47
CA HIS A 42 -1.05 0.75 13.93
C HIS A 42 -1.27 -0.62 14.60
N LYS A 43 -1.45 -1.70 13.84
CA LYS A 43 -1.52 -3.06 14.37
C LYS A 43 -0.10 -3.62 14.58
N GLU A 44 0.07 -4.44 15.63
CA GLU A 44 1.33 -5.18 15.86
C GLU A 44 1.60 -6.23 14.77
N THR A 45 0.52 -6.86 14.31
CA THR A 45 0.51 -7.78 13.16
C THR A 45 0.08 -7.01 11.92
N ARG A 46 1.05 -6.75 11.05
CA ARG A 46 0.89 -6.18 9.70
C ARG A 46 2.10 -6.56 8.86
N HIS A 47 2.02 -6.42 7.55
CA HIS A 47 3.21 -6.43 6.70
C HIS A 47 4.05 -5.16 6.94
N GLY A 48 5.34 -5.21 6.60
CA GLY A 48 6.19 -4.02 6.65
C GLY A 48 5.70 -2.92 5.70
N GLY A 49 5.19 -3.31 4.53
CA GLY A 49 4.70 -2.37 3.52
C GLY A 49 3.27 -1.85 3.71
N ASP A 50 2.58 -2.18 4.81
CA ASP A 50 1.18 -1.77 5.01
C ASP A 50 1.10 -0.34 5.58
N TYR A 51 0.89 0.68 4.73
CA TYR A 51 0.76 2.09 5.15
C TYR A 51 -0.69 2.57 5.30
N GLY A 52 -1.66 1.66 5.14
CA GLY A 52 -3.09 1.89 5.25
C GLY A 52 -3.62 2.77 4.11
N ASN A 53 -4.56 3.66 4.44
CA ASN A 53 -5.24 4.49 3.44
C ASN A 53 -4.66 5.90 3.33
N ILE A 54 -4.72 6.46 2.10
CA ILE A 54 -4.61 7.89 1.82
C ILE A 54 -5.99 8.44 1.44
N GLU A 55 -6.29 9.65 1.89
CA GLU A 55 -7.55 10.33 1.56
C GLU A 55 -7.32 11.43 0.53
N CYS A 56 -8.10 11.41 -0.55
CA CYS A 56 -8.11 12.46 -1.55
C CYS A 56 -9.22 13.48 -1.27
N ASP A 57 -9.01 14.73 -1.68
CA ASP A 57 -10.07 15.75 -1.66
C ASP A 57 -11.05 15.55 -2.82
N ASP A 58 -12.08 16.40 -2.89
CA ASP A 58 -13.09 16.37 -3.98
C ASP A 58 -12.51 16.57 -5.39
N LYS A 59 -11.23 16.93 -5.51
CA LYS A 59 -10.50 17.09 -6.77
C LYS A 59 -9.55 15.92 -7.05
N GLY A 60 -9.52 14.90 -6.18
CA GLY A 60 -8.62 13.76 -6.28
C GLY A 60 -7.18 14.06 -5.84
N VAL A 61 -6.95 15.15 -5.10
CA VAL A 61 -5.62 15.53 -4.62
C VAL A 61 -5.38 14.97 -3.22
N VAL A 62 -4.22 14.34 -3.02
CA VAL A 62 -3.79 13.82 -1.72
C VAL A 62 -2.65 14.69 -1.17
N HIS A 63 -2.81 15.18 0.06
CA HIS A 63 -1.75 15.81 0.84
C HIS A 63 -1.55 15.04 2.14
N ARG A 64 -0.53 14.17 2.20
CA ARG A 64 -0.26 13.34 3.37
C ARG A 64 1.21 13.38 3.75
N THR A 65 1.46 13.42 5.06
CA THR A 65 2.76 13.16 5.66
C THR A 65 2.53 12.23 6.84
N PHE A 66 3.34 11.18 6.95
CA PHE A 66 3.28 10.24 8.06
C PHE A 66 4.68 9.75 8.39
N ILE A 67 4.81 9.14 9.57
CA ILE A 67 6.02 8.46 10.02
C ILE A 67 5.65 6.99 10.18
N ASP A 68 6.52 6.10 9.71
CA ASP A 68 6.42 4.66 9.89
C ASP A 68 7.70 4.18 10.56
N ASP A 69 7.55 3.54 11.72
CA ASP A 69 8.69 3.06 12.53
C ASP A 69 9.03 1.59 12.24
N TYR A 70 8.35 0.95 11.27
CA TYR A 70 8.56 -0.46 10.93
C TYR A 70 9.52 -0.60 9.75
N THR A 71 9.33 0.24 8.74
CA THR A 71 10.19 0.31 7.57
C THR A 71 11.36 1.24 7.80
N SER A 72 12.42 1.03 7.03
CA SER A 72 13.63 1.84 7.11
C SER A 72 14.16 2.12 5.69
N LEU A 73 15.23 2.91 5.60
CA LEU A 73 15.97 3.11 4.35
C LEU A 73 17.27 2.30 4.31
N GLU A 74 17.51 1.48 5.32
CA GLU A 74 18.70 0.65 5.48
C GLU A 74 18.34 -0.73 6.01
N ASP A 75 19.29 -1.64 6.18
CA ASP A 75 19.06 -2.98 6.75
C ASP A 75 18.00 -3.87 6.03
N ARG A 76 17.51 -4.91 6.70
CA ARG A 76 16.55 -5.89 6.15
C ARG A 76 15.13 -5.34 5.98
N TYR A 77 14.81 -4.24 6.64
CA TYR A 77 13.54 -3.51 6.56
C TYR A 77 13.58 -2.38 5.53
N SER A 78 14.69 -2.22 4.82
CA SER A 78 14.86 -1.20 3.78
C SER A 78 13.79 -1.31 2.70
N ILE A 79 13.19 -0.16 2.38
CA ILE A 79 12.29 -0.01 1.23
C ILE A 79 12.99 0.52 -0.03
N LEU A 80 14.29 0.83 0.03
CA LEU A 80 15.03 1.29 -1.16
C LEU A 80 15.06 0.21 -2.24
N GLY A 81 14.79 0.60 -3.50
CA GLY A 81 14.72 -0.35 -4.63
C GLY A 81 13.47 -1.22 -4.65
N ARG A 82 12.53 -1.01 -3.72
CA ARG A 82 11.18 -1.56 -3.75
C ARG A 82 10.25 -0.59 -4.47
N SER A 83 8.94 -0.79 -4.40
CA SER A 83 7.98 0.11 -5.02
C SER A 83 6.88 0.56 -4.08
N ILE A 84 6.42 1.80 -4.22
CA ILE A 84 5.19 2.31 -3.61
C ILE A 84 4.04 2.15 -4.61
N VAL A 85 2.87 1.74 -4.14
CA VAL A 85 1.66 1.50 -4.95
C VAL A 85 0.46 2.20 -4.31
N ILE A 86 -0.32 2.89 -5.15
CA ILE A 86 -1.65 3.42 -4.79
C ILE A 86 -2.71 2.53 -5.45
N HIS A 87 -3.70 2.11 -4.67
CA HIS A 87 -4.75 1.18 -5.09
C HIS A 87 -6.08 1.87 -5.44
N GLU A 88 -6.95 1.15 -6.17
CA GLU A 88 -8.26 1.63 -6.64
C GLU A 88 -9.24 1.85 -5.49
N ASN A 89 -9.24 0.96 -4.49
CA ASN A 89 -10.16 0.99 -3.36
C ASN A 89 -9.42 1.28 -2.05
N ALA A 90 -10.21 1.55 -1.01
CA ALA A 90 -9.73 1.56 0.36
C ALA A 90 -9.21 0.17 0.76
N ASP A 91 -8.11 0.18 1.50
CA ASP A 91 -7.62 -0.96 2.27
C ASP A 91 -8.53 -1.19 3.48
N ASP A 92 -8.98 -2.43 3.68
CA ASP A 92 -9.80 -2.87 4.81
C ASP A 92 -9.02 -3.00 6.12
N LEU A 93 -7.70 -2.89 6.11
CA LEU A 93 -6.79 -2.90 7.25
C LEU A 93 -6.70 -4.27 7.96
N GLY A 94 -6.90 -5.35 7.22
CA GLY A 94 -6.94 -6.72 7.71
C GLY A 94 -8.20 -6.98 8.54
N LEU A 95 -9.33 -6.45 8.10
CA LEU A 95 -10.65 -6.81 8.63
C LEU A 95 -11.19 -8.07 7.96
N GLU A 96 -10.77 -8.32 6.72
CA GLU A 96 -11.03 -9.56 6.00
C GLU A 96 -9.75 -10.41 5.93
N VAL A 97 -9.90 -11.71 5.65
CA VAL A 97 -8.78 -12.68 5.52
C VAL A 97 -8.10 -12.63 4.14
N ASP A 98 -8.01 -11.44 3.55
CA ASP A 98 -7.27 -11.19 2.31
C ASP A 98 -5.89 -10.58 2.62
N ALA A 99 -4.84 -11.13 2.00
CA ALA A 99 -3.49 -10.61 2.13
C ALA A 99 -3.29 -9.24 1.48
N SER A 100 -4.22 -8.76 0.64
CA SER A 100 -4.17 -7.45 -0.02
C SER A 100 -5.10 -6.38 0.57
N GLY A 101 -5.82 -6.71 1.64
CA GLY A 101 -6.77 -5.79 2.29
C GLY A 101 -7.94 -5.36 1.39
N GLY A 102 -8.26 -6.13 0.34
CA GLY A 102 -9.35 -5.80 -0.57
C GLY A 102 -9.14 -4.53 -1.41
N ALA A 103 -7.94 -3.95 -1.43
CA ALA A 103 -7.66 -2.64 -2.03
C ALA A 103 -7.81 -2.62 -3.57
N GLY A 104 -7.88 -3.78 -4.22
CA GLY A 104 -8.17 -3.89 -5.64
C GLY A 104 -6.99 -3.51 -6.53
N LYS A 105 -7.29 -2.96 -7.72
CA LYS A 105 -6.28 -2.73 -8.77
C LYS A 105 -5.22 -1.71 -8.33
N ARG A 106 -4.03 -1.82 -8.91
CA ARG A 106 -2.92 -0.88 -8.74
C ARG A 106 -3.11 0.30 -9.71
N LEU A 107 -3.45 1.49 -9.21
CA LEU A 107 -3.69 2.67 -10.03
C LEU A 107 -2.38 3.30 -10.53
N ALA A 108 -1.39 3.36 -9.64
CA ALA A 108 -0.09 3.94 -9.92
C ALA A 108 0.97 3.28 -9.03
N CYS A 109 2.20 3.26 -9.53
CA CYS A 109 3.34 2.75 -8.80
C CYS A 109 4.63 3.44 -9.22
N CYS A 110 5.61 3.44 -8.33
CA CYS A 110 6.97 3.91 -8.62
C CYS A 110 7.98 3.17 -7.75
N VAL A 111 9.22 3.08 -8.24
CA VAL A 111 10.36 2.60 -7.45
C VAL A 111 10.74 3.68 -6.43
N VAL A 112 11.10 3.23 -5.22
CA VAL A 112 11.66 4.06 -4.15
C VAL A 112 13.16 4.24 -4.33
#